data_AF-A0A8J2PR07-F1
#
_entry.id   AF-A0A8J2PR07-F1
#
_cell.length_a   1.000
_cell.length_b   1.000
_cell.length_c   1.000
_cell.angle_alpha   90.00
_cell.angle_beta   90.00
_cell.angle_gamma   90.00
#
_symmetry.space_group_name_H-M   'P 1'
#
loop_
_entity.id
_entity.type
_entity.pdbx_description
1 polymer ?
#
loop_
_entity_poly.entity_id
_entity_poly.type
_entity_poly.pdbx_seq_one_letter_code
_entity_poly.pdbx_strand_id
1 'polypeptide(L)'
;LPAINSFLDSCGVPDSHRFPFPKCYFGLGVEGDKPEDYNFILVLEDLVASRHKFWDQGANKSFDWVHASAAIKSIALFHAATAAYKISKGFKLYSEEFPRFIKHTVDDPALDHYIKTGFEVTREVLAEEEAPEGLLERLNLLEEKFKPIVQKMLIDVDQNCVNVVRHSDLHFFNVAFLYDESVNSVEAKWFDFQNCSEGRPMADLA
;
A
#
# COMPACT_ATOMS: atom_id res chain seq x y z
N LEU A 1 6.63 -0.49 -11.33
CA LEU A 1 7.12 -1.89 -11.46
C LEU A 1 7.67 -2.10 -12.87
N PRO A 2 8.98 -2.37 -13.05
CA PRO A 2 9.59 -2.51 -14.39
C PRO A 2 8.87 -3.51 -15.30
N ALA A 3 8.51 -4.68 -14.78
CA ALA A 3 7.81 -5.72 -15.53
C ALA A 3 6.44 -5.25 -16.08
N ILE A 4 5.67 -4.50 -15.28
CA ILE A 4 4.38 -3.95 -15.71
C ILE A 4 4.57 -2.87 -16.77
N ASN A 5 5.54 -1.97 -16.60
CA ASN A 5 5.82 -0.94 -17.60
C ASN A 5 6.25 -1.55 -18.94
N SER A 6 7.15 -2.54 -18.93
CA SER A 6 7.54 -3.26 -20.15
C SER A 6 6.38 -4.00 -20.81
N PHE A 7 5.42 -4.51 -20.02
CA PHE A 7 4.19 -5.08 -20.56
C PHE A 7 3.31 -4.01 -21.23
N LEU A 8 3.08 -2.86 -20.57
CA LEU A 8 2.31 -1.76 -21.13
C LEU A 8 2.95 -1.21 -22.42
N ASP A 9 4.29 -1.17 -22.49
CA ASP A 9 5.04 -0.88 -23.72
C ASP A 9 4.74 -1.89 -24.83
N SER A 10 4.79 -3.19 -24.51
CA SER A 10 4.50 -4.24 -25.49
C SER A 10 3.05 -4.20 -26.03
N CYS A 11 2.13 -3.66 -25.23
CA CYS A 11 0.73 -3.45 -25.62
C CYS A 11 0.48 -2.10 -26.33
N GLY A 12 1.50 -1.24 -26.47
CA GLY A 12 1.34 0.07 -27.08
C GLY A 12 0.45 1.04 -26.29
N VAL A 13 0.37 0.87 -24.96
CA VAL A 13 -0.46 1.73 -24.11
C VAL A 13 0.14 3.13 -24.06
N PRO A 14 -0.59 4.21 -24.40
CA PRO A 14 -0.07 5.58 -24.32
C PRO A 14 0.24 6.01 -22.90
N ASP A 15 1.23 6.88 -22.68
CA ASP A 15 1.62 7.36 -21.35
C ASP A 15 0.46 7.99 -20.56
N SER A 16 -0.49 8.64 -21.24
CA SER A 16 -1.69 9.20 -20.62
C SER A 16 -2.64 8.17 -19.99
N HIS A 17 -2.46 6.88 -20.30
CA HIS A 17 -3.22 5.76 -19.75
C HIS A 17 -2.36 4.87 -18.84
N ARG A 18 -1.22 5.39 -18.38
CA ARG A 18 -0.32 4.69 -17.47
C ARG A 18 -0.35 5.36 -16.11
N PHE A 19 -0.20 4.54 -15.07
CA PHE A 19 -0.02 5.07 -13.73
C PHE A 19 1.33 5.81 -13.62
N PRO A 20 1.37 7.08 -13.20
CA PRO A 20 2.60 7.87 -13.14
C PRO A 20 3.41 7.55 -11.87
N PHE A 21 4.13 6.42 -11.86
CA PHE A 21 5.03 6.08 -10.76
C PHE A 21 6.05 7.20 -10.50
N PRO A 22 6.38 7.52 -9.23
CA PRO A 22 7.60 8.22 -8.90
C PRO A 22 8.79 7.48 -9.51
N LYS A 23 9.72 8.21 -10.13
CA LYS A 23 10.92 7.55 -10.70
C LYS A 23 11.71 6.89 -9.58
N CYS A 24 12.14 5.66 -9.79
CA CYS A 24 13.09 4.97 -8.93
C CYS A 24 14.45 5.00 -9.62
N TYR A 25 15.39 5.75 -9.06
CA TYR A 25 16.74 5.89 -9.61
C TYR A 25 17.67 4.77 -9.17
N PHE A 26 17.46 4.26 -7.96
CA PHE A 26 18.26 3.19 -7.39
C PHE A 26 17.45 2.41 -6.36
N GLY A 27 17.60 1.09 -6.38
CA GLY A 27 17.01 0.19 -5.40
C GLY A 27 18.00 -0.93 -5.11
N LEU A 28 18.37 -1.11 -3.85
CA LEU A 28 19.15 -2.23 -3.35
C LEU A 28 18.44 -2.78 -2.12
N GLY A 29 18.26 -4.09 -2.07
CA GLY A 29 17.79 -4.79 -0.89
C GLY A 29 18.64 -6.01 -0.64
N VAL A 30 19.45 -5.95 0.41
CA VAL A 30 20.17 -7.11 0.95
C VAL A 30 19.36 -7.56 2.16
N GLU A 31 18.78 -8.74 2.05
CA GLU A 31 18.18 -9.43 3.19
C GLU A 31 19.30 -10.08 3.99
N GLY A 32 19.16 -10.11 5.31
CA GLY A 32 20.07 -10.84 6.18
C GLY A 32 19.31 -11.75 7.13
N ASP A 33 20.04 -12.58 7.87
CA ASP A 33 19.45 -13.55 8.80
C ASP A 33 18.93 -12.86 10.08
N LYS A 34 19.41 -11.65 10.36
CA LYS A 34 19.02 -10.82 11.51
C LYS A 34 18.63 -9.41 11.08
N PRO A 35 17.76 -8.69 11.82
CA PRO A 35 17.35 -7.33 11.51
C PRO A 35 18.50 -6.36 11.19
N GLU A 36 19.62 -6.47 11.89
CA GLU A 36 20.83 -5.65 11.69
C GLU A 36 21.57 -5.91 10.37
N ASP A 37 21.32 -7.05 9.73
CA ASP A 37 21.94 -7.46 8.47
C ASP A 37 21.13 -6.99 7.24
N TYR A 38 19.91 -6.49 7.45
CA TYR A 38 19.09 -5.94 6.38
C TYR A 38 19.63 -4.58 5.94
N ASN A 39 19.88 -4.45 4.64
CA ASN A 39 20.30 -3.19 4.03
C ASN A 39 19.43 -2.87 2.82
N PHE A 40 18.46 -1.98 3.02
CA PHE A 40 17.60 -1.47 1.97
C PHE A 40 17.92 -0.02 1.67
N ILE A 41 18.29 0.27 0.42
CA ILE A 41 18.48 1.62 -0.09
C ILE A 41 17.52 1.81 -1.25
N LEU A 42 16.67 2.81 -1.14
CA LEU A 42 15.76 3.24 -2.20
C LEU A 42 16.00 4.72 -2.48
N VAL A 43 16.25 5.06 -3.74
CA VAL A 43 16.44 6.45 -4.20
C VAL A 43 15.32 6.75 -5.20
N LEU A 44 14.42 7.64 -4.80
CA LEU A 44 13.24 8.02 -5.56
C LEU A 44 13.32 9.45 -6.10
N GLU A 45 12.44 9.77 -7.05
CA GLU A 45 12.11 11.12 -7.50
C GLU A 45 11.77 12.02 -6.32
N ASP A 46 12.43 13.16 -6.23
CA ASP A 46 11.96 14.25 -5.37
C ASP A 46 10.74 14.89 -6.01
N LEU A 47 9.56 14.52 -5.48
CA LEU A 47 8.28 14.98 -5.97
C LEU A 47 8.09 16.50 -5.73
N VAL A 48 8.66 17.04 -4.66
CA VAL A 48 8.59 18.48 -4.34
C VAL A 48 9.43 19.28 -5.33
N ALA A 49 10.67 18.84 -5.59
CA ALA A 49 11.50 19.42 -6.65
C ALA A 49 10.82 19.33 -8.03
N SER A 50 9.97 18.32 -8.22
CA SER A 50 9.13 18.13 -9.40
C SER A 50 7.78 18.86 -9.35
N ARG A 51 7.64 19.85 -8.46
CA ARG A 51 6.46 20.73 -8.26
C ARG A 51 5.19 20.05 -7.75
N HIS A 52 5.28 18.82 -7.27
CA HIS A 52 4.14 18.19 -6.61
C HIS A 52 3.98 18.82 -5.21
N LYS A 53 2.73 18.93 -4.76
CA LYS A 53 2.38 19.37 -3.41
C LYS A 53 1.63 18.26 -2.70
N PHE A 54 1.93 18.10 -1.42
CA PHE A 54 1.18 17.22 -0.54
C PHE A 54 -0.10 17.90 -0.07
N TRP A 55 -1.02 17.10 0.43
CA TRP A 55 -2.22 17.59 1.06
C TRP A 55 -1.89 18.36 2.33
N ASP A 56 -2.14 19.67 2.32
CA ASP A 56 -1.76 20.61 3.38
C ASP A 56 -2.89 20.93 4.36
N GLN A 57 -4.10 20.41 4.12
CA GLN A 57 -5.29 20.70 4.91
C GLN A 57 -5.34 19.90 6.24
N GLY A 58 -4.34 19.05 6.49
CA GLY A 58 -4.20 18.23 7.70
C GLY A 58 -5.07 16.96 7.71
N ALA A 59 -4.81 16.09 8.69
CA ALA A 59 -5.47 14.79 8.82
C ALA A 59 -6.98 14.85 9.13
N ASN A 60 -7.47 16.01 9.55
CA ASN A 60 -8.87 16.22 9.92
C ASN A 60 -9.77 16.60 8.73
N LYS A 61 -9.19 16.75 7.53
CA LYS A 61 -9.94 17.09 6.32
C LYS A 61 -9.66 16.08 5.22
N SER A 62 -10.72 15.45 4.74
CA SER A 62 -10.69 14.63 3.53
C SER A 62 -10.39 15.48 2.30
N PHE A 63 -9.90 14.82 1.24
CA PHE A 63 -9.80 15.43 -0.07
C PHE A 63 -11.11 16.06 -0.52
N ASP A 64 -11.02 17.21 -1.18
CA ASP A 64 -12.12 17.67 -2.01
C ASP A 64 -12.29 16.77 -3.23
N TRP A 65 -13.37 17.00 -3.99
CA TRP A 65 -13.67 16.19 -5.15
C TRP A 65 -12.57 16.19 -6.23
N VAL A 66 -11.87 17.31 -6.43
CA VAL A 66 -10.83 17.41 -7.46
C VAL A 66 -9.65 16.50 -7.13
N HIS A 67 -9.19 16.54 -5.88
CA HIS A 67 -8.10 15.72 -5.37
C HIS A 67 -8.48 14.24 -5.25
N ALA A 68 -9.68 13.96 -4.73
CA ALA A 68 -10.20 12.60 -4.64
C ALA A 68 -10.35 11.97 -6.03
N SER A 69 -10.90 12.71 -7.00
CA SER A 69 -11.04 12.23 -8.37
C SER A 69 -9.68 11.94 -9.02
N ALA A 70 -8.67 12.78 -8.79
CA ALA A 70 -7.31 12.56 -9.28
C ALA A 70 -6.68 11.30 -8.67
N ALA A 71 -6.79 11.12 -7.35
CA ALA A 71 -6.27 9.93 -6.66
C ALA A 71 -6.98 8.65 -7.13
N ILE A 72 -8.31 8.65 -7.22
CA ILE A 72 -9.12 7.52 -7.68
C ILE A 72 -8.78 7.14 -9.13
N LYS A 73 -8.66 8.11 -10.03
CA LYS A 73 -8.24 7.85 -11.42
C LYS A 73 -6.86 7.21 -11.47
N SER A 74 -5.94 7.72 -10.66
CA SER A 74 -4.56 7.25 -10.60
C SER A 74 -4.46 5.79 -10.13
N ILE A 75 -5.15 5.44 -9.03
CA ILE A 75 -5.18 4.05 -8.54
C ILE A 75 -5.93 3.11 -9.50
N ALA A 76 -6.98 3.60 -10.17
CA ALA A 76 -7.69 2.81 -11.18
C ALA A 76 -6.81 2.42 -12.37
N LEU A 77 -5.93 3.31 -12.84
CA LEU A 77 -4.95 2.99 -13.89
C LEU A 77 -3.98 1.89 -13.44
N PHE A 78 -3.55 1.93 -12.19
CA PHE A 78 -2.67 0.91 -11.62
C PHE A 78 -3.36 -0.45 -11.46
N HIS A 79 -4.60 -0.46 -10.93
CA HIS A 79 -5.44 -1.65 -10.84
C HIS A 79 -5.68 -2.28 -12.23
N ALA A 80 -6.01 -1.46 -13.23
CA ALA A 80 -6.21 -1.92 -14.60
C ALA A 80 -4.94 -2.53 -15.20
N ALA A 81 -3.79 -1.87 -15.02
CA ALA A 81 -2.50 -2.34 -15.53
C ALA A 81 -2.10 -3.69 -14.90
N THR A 82 -2.27 -3.83 -13.59
CA THR A 82 -1.91 -5.07 -12.87
C THR A 82 -2.87 -6.20 -13.25
N ALA A 83 -4.18 -5.96 -13.29
CA ALA A 83 -5.17 -6.93 -13.79
C ALA A 83 -4.83 -7.43 -15.20
N ALA A 84 -4.57 -6.50 -16.13
CA ALA A 84 -4.22 -6.84 -17.50
C ALA A 84 -2.93 -7.66 -17.58
N TYR A 85 -1.91 -7.29 -16.78
CA TYR A 85 -0.66 -8.05 -16.68
C TYR A 85 -0.90 -9.49 -16.24
N LYS A 86 -1.65 -9.67 -15.14
CA LYS A 86 -2.00 -10.99 -14.60
C LYS A 86 -2.77 -11.85 -15.61
N ILE A 87 -3.79 -11.29 -16.25
CA ILE A 87 -4.59 -11.98 -17.27
C ILE A 87 -3.70 -12.39 -18.45
N SER A 88 -2.81 -11.51 -18.91
CA SER A 88 -1.93 -11.79 -20.05
C SER A 88 -0.86 -12.85 -19.75
N LYS A 89 -0.35 -12.90 -18.51
CA LYS A 89 0.68 -13.87 -18.11
C LYS A 89 0.09 -15.20 -17.65
N GLY A 90 -1.18 -15.23 -17.25
CA GLY A 90 -1.90 -16.46 -16.90
C GLY A 90 -1.55 -17.04 -15.52
N PHE A 91 -0.92 -16.27 -14.63
CA PHE A 91 -0.63 -16.72 -13.27
C PHE A 91 -1.84 -16.53 -12.34
N LYS A 92 -1.95 -17.36 -11.30
CA LYS A 92 -3.08 -17.34 -10.36
C LYS A 92 -2.89 -16.34 -9.23
N LEU A 93 -1.65 -16.17 -8.77
CA LEU A 93 -1.29 -15.25 -7.68
C LEU A 93 -0.10 -14.40 -8.12
N TYR A 94 -0.06 -13.12 -7.73
CA TYR A 94 1.10 -12.27 -8.06
C TYR A 94 2.40 -12.78 -7.45
N SER A 95 2.33 -13.54 -6.36
CA SER A 95 3.49 -14.17 -5.72
C SER A 95 4.16 -15.26 -6.55
N GLU A 96 3.50 -15.81 -7.58
CA GLU A 96 4.09 -16.75 -8.54
C GLU A 96 5.13 -16.05 -9.43
N GLU A 97 4.86 -14.81 -9.82
CA GLU A 97 5.74 -13.99 -10.68
C GLU A 97 6.68 -13.10 -9.87
N PHE A 98 6.19 -12.59 -8.73
CA PHE A 98 6.93 -11.70 -7.85
C PHE A 98 7.04 -12.35 -6.45
N PRO A 99 7.99 -13.27 -6.21
CA PRO A 99 8.05 -14.02 -4.95
C PRO A 99 8.28 -13.17 -3.69
N ARG A 100 8.79 -11.94 -3.87
CA ARG A 100 8.98 -10.92 -2.82
C ARG A 100 7.82 -9.92 -2.73
N PHE A 101 6.87 -9.99 -3.66
CA PHE A 101 5.61 -9.27 -3.54
C PHE A 101 4.84 -9.86 -2.39
N ILE A 102 4.31 -8.97 -1.54
CA ILE A 102 4.15 -9.22 -0.12
C ILE A 102 3.44 -10.54 0.16
N LYS A 103 4.21 -11.45 0.78
CA LYS A 103 3.70 -12.58 1.54
C LYS A 103 3.24 -12.07 2.89
N HIS A 104 2.12 -11.35 2.95
CA HIS A 104 1.30 -11.37 4.16
C HIS A 104 0.58 -12.72 4.17
N THR A 105 1.38 -13.78 4.20
CA THR A 105 0.89 -15.11 4.47
C THR A 105 0.42 -15.11 5.92
N VAL A 106 -0.56 -15.96 6.21
CA VAL A 106 -1.08 -16.26 7.54
C VAL A 106 0.05 -16.39 8.58
N ASP A 107 1.24 -16.86 8.19
CA ASP A 107 2.38 -17.12 9.07
C ASP A 107 3.57 -16.17 8.82
N ASP A 108 3.36 -14.86 8.92
CA ASP A 108 4.45 -13.86 8.88
C ASP A 108 4.99 -13.58 10.31
N PRO A 109 6.27 -13.91 10.61
CA PRO A 109 6.87 -13.61 11.91
C PRO A 109 6.89 -12.11 12.23
N ALA A 110 6.94 -11.24 11.23
CA ALA A 110 6.88 -9.79 11.43
C ALA A 110 5.49 -9.35 11.91
N LEU A 111 4.42 -9.97 11.37
CA LEU A 111 3.05 -9.74 11.85
C LEU A 111 2.89 -10.19 13.30
N ASP A 112 3.43 -11.36 13.65
CA ASP A 112 3.40 -11.87 15.03
C ASP A 112 4.14 -10.94 15.99
N HIS A 113 5.32 -10.47 15.59
CA HIS A 113 6.09 -9.51 16.37
C HIS A 113 5.35 -8.17 16.53
N TYR A 114 4.74 -7.66 15.45
CA TYR A 114 3.98 -6.41 15.47
C TYR A 114 2.77 -6.49 16.38
N ILE A 115 1.97 -7.56 16.26
CA ILE A 115 0.80 -7.80 17.12
C ILE A 115 1.26 -7.86 18.57
N LYS A 116 2.22 -8.74 18.89
CA LYS A 116 2.69 -8.94 20.26
C LYS A 116 3.20 -7.65 20.89
N THR A 117 4.08 -6.93 20.18
CA THR A 117 4.66 -5.67 20.66
C THR A 117 3.58 -4.61 20.86
N GLY A 118 2.62 -4.50 19.94
CA GLY A 118 1.51 -3.55 20.06
C GLY A 118 0.65 -3.80 21.30
N PHE A 119 0.32 -5.07 21.60
CA PHE A 119 -0.40 -5.43 22.81
C PHE A 119 0.43 -5.22 24.08
N GLU A 120 1.72 -5.56 24.06
CA GLU A 120 2.64 -5.33 25.19
C GLU A 120 2.74 -3.85 25.56
N VAL A 121 3.03 -2.98 24.58
CA VAL A 121 3.11 -1.53 24.80
C VAL A 121 1.77 -0.97 25.28
N THR A 122 0.65 -1.43 24.71
CA THR A 122 -0.68 -0.97 25.15
C THR A 122 -0.94 -1.35 26.61
N ARG A 123 -0.52 -2.54 27.05
CA ARG A 123 -0.62 -2.94 28.47
C ARG A 123 0.21 -2.06 29.38
N GLU A 124 1.45 -1.75 28.99
CA GLU A 124 2.33 -0.89 29.78
C GLU A 124 1.71 0.51 29.98
N VAL A 125 1.20 1.11 28.89
CA VAL A 125 0.49 2.40 28.96
C VAL A 125 -0.73 2.33 29.87
N LEU A 126 -1.57 1.29 29.73
CA LEU A 126 -2.77 1.14 30.57
C LEU A 126 -2.46 0.85 32.04
N ALA A 127 -1.26 0.34 32.37
CA ALA A 127 -0.84 0.12 33.75
C ALA A 127 -0.35 1.41 34.44
N GLU A 128 0.14 2.38 33.67
CA GLU A 128 0.60 3.67 34.17
C GLU A 128 -0.53 4.71 34.25
N GLU A 129 -1.58 4.54 33.45
CA GLU A 129 -2.76 5.40 33.40
C GLU A 129 -3.91 4.88 34.29
N GLU A 130 -4.82 5.75 34.73
CA GLU A 130 -6.09 5.33 35.34
C GLU A 130 -7.02 4.74 34.25
N ALA A 131 -6.70 3.53 33.80
CA ALA A 131 -7.48 2.82 32.79
C ALA A 131 -8.89 2.48 33.31
N PRO A 132 -9.93 2.58 32.46
CA PRO A 132 -11.27 2.13 32.81
C PRO A 132 -11.29 0.68 33.30
N GLU A 133 -12.11 0.40 34.32
CA GLU A 133 -12.29 -0.94 34.87
C GLU A 133 -12.67 -1.94 33.75
N GLY A 134 -11.99 -3.09 33.72
CA GLY A 134 -12.25 -4.14 32.74
C GLY A 134 -11.56 -3.95 31.37
N LEU A 135 -10.85 -2.84 31.13
CA LEU A 135 -10.19 -2.59 29.85
C LEU A 135 -9.02 -3.55 29.59
N LEU A 136 -8.22 -3.83 30.63
CA LEU A 136 -7.07 -4.74 30.53
C LEU A 136 -7.52 -6.19 30.24
N GLU A 137 -8.59 -6.64 30.89
CA GLU A 137 -9.19 -7.96 30.65
C GLU A 137 -9.70 -8.08 29.21
N ARG A 138 -10.36 -7.03 28.70
CA ARG A 138 -10.83 -6.98 27.31
C ARG A 138 -9.68 -6.97 26.31
N LEU A 139 -8.58 -6.27 26.62
CA LEU A 139 -7.39 -6.24 25.78
C LEU A 139 -6.77 -7.65 25.65
N ASN A 140 -6.65 -8.39 26.75
CA ASN A 140 -6.14 -9.77 26.73
C ASN A 140 -7.05 -10.70 25.92
N LEU A 141 -8.38 -10.57 26.07
CA LEU A 141 -9.35 -11.33 25.26
C LEU A 141 -9.29 -10.98 23.78
N LEU A 142 -8.93 -9.73 23.45
CA LEU A 142 -8.77 -9.28 22.08
C LEU A 142 -7.49 -9.87 21.47
N GLU A 143 -6.36 -9.88 22.18
CA GLU A 143 -5.08 -10.41 21.69
C GLU A 143 -5.21 -11.84 21.15
N GLU A 144 -5.89 -12.72 21.90
CA GLU A 144 -6.15 -14.11 21.50
C GLU A 144 -6.94 -14.22 20.19
N LYS A 145 -7.82 -13.26 19.91
CA LYS A 145 -8.70 -13.24 18.74
C LYS A 145 -8.16 -12.37 17.61
N PHE A 146 -7.18 -11.51 17.89
CA PHE A 146 -6.76 -10.45 16.98
C PHE A 146 -6.08 -11.02 15.74
N LYS A 147 -5.14 -11.97 15.93
CA LYS A 147 -4.39 -12.57 14.82
C LYS A 147 -5.30 -13.21 13.75
N PRO A 148 -6.26 -14.09 14.07
CA PRO A 148 -7.20 -14.62 13.08
C PRO A 148 -8.02 -13.56 12.35
N ILE A 149 -8.41 -12.47 13.04
CA ILE A 149 -9.18 -11.37 12.45
C ILE A 149 -8.31 -10.61 11.44
N VAL A 150 -7.09 -10.24 11.83
CA VAL A 150 -6.14 -9.52 10.96
C VAL A 150 -5.75 -10.38 9.76
N GLN A 151 -5.44 -11.66 9.95
CA GLN A 151 -5.13 -12.58 8.85
C GLN A 151 -6.28 -12.65 7.83
N LYS A 152 -7.53 -12.68 8.30
CA LYS A 152 -8.70 -12.66 7.41
C LYS A 152 -8.84 -11.33 6.65
N MET A 153 -8.46 -10.21 7.25
CA MET A 153 -8.46 -8.91 6.57
C MET A 153 -7.33 -8.78 5.53
N LEU A 154 -6.15 -9.33 5.84
CA LEU A 154 -4.99 -9.29 4.94
C LEU A 154 -5.22 -10.16 3.69
N ILE A 155 -5.98 -11.25 3.82
CA ILE A 155 -6.29 -12.18 2.72
C ILE A 155 -7.67 -11.84 2.13
N ASP A 156 -7.68 -10.92 1.17
CA ASP A 156 -8.87 -10.51 0.41
C ASP A 156 -8.78 -10.95 -1.05
N VAL A 157 -8.28 -12.17 -1.28
CA VAL A 157 -8.25 -12.78 -2.62
C VAL A 157 -9.57 -13.50 -2.85
N ASP A 158 -10.37 -12.98 -3.78
CA ASP A 158 -11.61 -13.65 -4.22
C ASP A 158 -11.39 -14.29 -5.59
N GLN A 159 -11.50 -15.62 -5.65
CA GLN A 159 -11.32 -16.38 -6.89
C GLN A 159 -12.40 -16.08 -7.94
N ASN A 160 -13.52 -15.46 -7.56
CA ASN A 160 -14.60 -15.07 -8.45
C ASN A 160 -14.47 -13.62 -8.96
N CYS A 161 -13.49 -12.86 -8.48
CA CYS A 161 -13.25 -11.47 -8.88
C CYS A 161 -11.88 -11.31 -9.55
N VAL A 162 -11.74 -10.23 -10.32
CA VAL A 162 -10.43 -9.80 -10.83
C VAL A 162 -9.65 -9.20 -9.67
N ASN A 163 -8.68 -9.96 -9.14
CA ASN A 163 -7.76 -9.46 -8.12
C ASN A 163 -6.65 -8.62 -8.77
N VAL A 164 -6.31 -7.53 -8.10
CA VAL A 164 -5.32 -6.54 -8.53
C VAL A 164 -4.20 -6.45 -7.50
N VAL A 165 -3.11 -5.78 -7.87
CA VAL A 165 -2.19 -5.27 -6.86
C VAL A 165 -2.84 -4.03 -6.23
N ARG A 166 -3.03 -4.08 -4.92
CA ARG A 166 -3.50 -2.98 -4.09
C ARG A 166 -2.31 -2.21 -3.53
N HIS A 167 -2.50 -0.93 -3.22
CA HIS A 167 -1.52 -0.18 -2.42
C HIS A 167 -1.57 -0.60 -0.94
N SER A 168 -2.77 -0.87 -0.43
CA SER A 168 -3.10 -1.23 0.96
C SER A 168 -2.78 -0.17 2.02
N ASP A 169 -2.22 0.97 1.62
CA ASP A 169 -1.94 2.11 2.52
C ASP A 169 -2.15 3.45 1.80
N LEU A 170 -3.19 3.53 0.96
CA LEU A 170 -3.45 4.70 0.13
C LEU A 170 -4.23 5.77 0.92
N HIS A 171 -3.51 6.50 1.76
CA HIS A 171 -4.05 7.65 2.49
C HIS A 171 -3.41 8.97 2.03
N PHE A 172 -3.97 10.09 2.48
CA PHE A 172 -3.59 11.43 2.00
C PHE A 172 -2.12 11.81 2.18
N PHE A 173 -1.39 11.23 3.15
CA PHE A 173 0.06 11.45 3.27
C PHE A 173 0.88 10.73 2.18
N ASN A 174 0.34 9.68 1.56
CA ASN A 174 1.01 8.88 0.54
C ASN A 174 0.64 9.33 -0.88
N VAL A 175 -0.02 10.50 -1.02
CA VAL A 175 -0.42 11.09 -2.30
C VAL A 175 0.16 12.49 -2.44
N ALA A 176 0.79 12.75 -3.58
CA ALA A 176 1.30 14.05 -3.99
C ALA A 176 0.61 14.49 -5.29
N PHE A 177 0.25 15.77 -5.34
CA PHE A 177 -0.56 16.34 -6.42
C PHE A 177 0.25 17.28 -7.29
N LEU A 178 0.12 17.14 -8.61
CA LEU A 178 0.62 18.09 -9.59
C LEU A 178 -0.56 18.89 -10.16
N TYR A 179 -0.43 20.21 -10.18
CA TYR A 179 -1.49 21.12 -10.61
C TYR A 179 -1.15 21.67 -11.99
N ASP A 180 -2.10 21.59 -12.91
CA ASP A 180 -2.05 22.31 -14.17
C ASP A 180 -3.08 23.43 -14.15
N GLU A 181 -2.61 24.65 -13.86
CA GLU A 181 -3.44 25.85 -13.81
C GLU A 181 -4.01 26.22 -15.19
N SER A 182 -3.40 25.79 -16.28
CA SER A 182 -3.84 26.14 -17.64
C SER A 182 -5.14 25.45 -18.04
N VAL A 183 -5.36 24.23 -17.54
CA VAL A 183 -6.54 23.40 -17.82
C VAL A 183 -7.36 23.09 -16.57
N ASN A 184 -7.01 23.69 -15.43
CA ASN A 184 -7.63 23.49 -14.12
C ASN A 184 -7.75 21.99 -13.77
N SER A 185 -6.64 21.26 -13.92
CA SER A 185 -6.57 19.82 -13.64
C SER A 185 -5.58 19.52 -12.52
N VAL A 186 -5.80 18.36 -11.89
CA VAL A 186 -4.92 17.83 -10.85
C VAL A 186 -4.58 16.39 -11.21
N GLU A 187 -3.30 16.09 -11.21
CA GLU A 187 -2.77 14.72 -11.32
C GLU A 187 -2.30 14.26 -9.95
N ALA A 188 -2.50 12.98 -9.65
CA ALA A 188 -2.06 12.38 -8.40
C ALA A 188 -0.98 11.33 -8.67
N LYS A 189 0.16 11.47 -7.99
CA LYS A 189 1.15 10.41 -7.81
C LYS A 189 1.08 9.91 -6.38
N TRP A 190 1.33 8.62 -6.19
CA TRP A 190 1.44 8.03 -4.86
C TRP A 190 2.72 7.22 -4.73
N PHE A 191 3.14 7.04 -3.49
CA PHE A 191 4.38 6.39 -3.08
C PHE A 191 4.12 5.59 -1.81
N ASP A 192 5.16 4.94 -1.30
CA ASP A 192 5.09 4.05 -0.15
C ASP A 192 4.42 2.68 -0.41
N PHE A 193 4.97 1.97 -1.39
CA PHE A 193 4.48 0.66 -1.86
C PHE A 193 4.81 -0.51 -0.90
N GLN A 194 5.25 -0.23 0.33
CA GLN A 194 5.76 -1.25 1.26
C GLN A 194 4.68 -2.20 1.78
N ASN A 195 3.41 -1.84 1.63
CA ASN A 195 2.24 -2.61 2.06
C ASN A 195 1.42 -3.17 0.87
N CYS A 196 1.93 -3.08 -0.37
CA CYS A 196 1.21 -3.57 -1.54
C CYS A 196 0.84 -5.05 -1.45
N SER A 197 -0.44 -5.38 -1.63
CA SER A 197 -0.94 -6.75 -1.49
C SER A 197 -1.86 -7.14 -2.64
N GLU A 198 -2.11 -8.43 -2.83
CA GLU A 198 -3.12 -8.89 -3.78
C GLU A 198 -4.52 -8.86 -3.15
N GLY A 199 -5.52 -8.37 -3.90
CA GLY A 199 -6.91 -8.47 -3.47
C GLY A 199 -7.88 -7.69 -4.36
N ARG A 200 -9.06 -7.37 -3.81
CA ARG A 200 -10.09 -6.62 -4.53
C ARG A 200 -9.72 -5.12 -4.66
N PRO A 201 -9.99 -4.47 -5.80
CA PRO A 201 -9.65 -3.06 -6.00
C PRO A 201 -10.33 -2.11 -5.02
N MET A 202 -11.53 -2.48 -4.53
CA MET A 202 -12.31 -1.65 -3.59
C MET A 202 -11.62 -1.39 -2.25
N ALA A 203 -10.66 -2.24 -1.85
CA ALA A 203 -9.98 -2.08 -0.57
C ALA A 203 -9.06 -0.85 -0.52
N ASP A 204 -8.59 -0.33 -1.66
CA ASP A 204 -7.83 0.94 -1.72
C ASP A 204 -8.74 2.20 -1.73
N LEU A 205 -10.06 2.02 -1.75
CA LEU A 205 -11.04 3.11 -1.78
C LEU A 205 -11.82 3.26 -0.46
N ALA A 206 -11.50 2.43 0.53
CA ALA A 206 -12.21 2.33 1.80
C ALA A 206 -11.77 3.40 2.81
#